data_AF-A0A8T5UY97-F1
#
_entry.id   AF-A0A8T5UY97-F1
#
_cell.length_a   1.000
_cell.length_b   1.000
_cell.length_c   1.000
_cell.angle_alpha   90.00
_cell.angle_beta   90.00
_cell.angle_gamma   90.00
#
_symmetry.space_group_name_H-M   'P 1'
#
loop_
_entity.id
_entity.type
_entity.pdbx_description
1 polymer ?
#
loop_
_entity_poly.entity_id
_entity_poly.type
_entity_poly.pdbx_seq_one_letter_code
_entity_poly.pdbx_strand_id
1 'polypeptide(L)'
;MKNLEFDSALDSRKKLMTILFWTNRKTARTEGCAPFLLKKIVTDKDTYTPEDPKLLKLTNAIIDDILESMDENKPVKFEIAMGNEYITTEIEGNILSVNTENNLEIEDEIIEKLDQELNKKYPSVCESFKPRVTPNE
;
A
#
# COMPACT_ATOMS: atom_id res chain seq x y z
N MET A 1 11.02 9.99 -4.45
CA MET A 1 10.98 9.11 -3.26
C MET A 1 11.00 9.93 -1.99
N LYS A 2 9.91 9.84 -1.24
CA LYS A 2 9.71 10.44 0.09
C LYS A 2 9.57 9.36 1.13
N ASN A 3 10.10 9.62 2.33
CA ASN A 3 10.11 8.67 3.42
C ASN A 3 9.34 9.25 4.61
N LEU A 4 8.67 8.37 5.34
CA LEU A 4 7.96 8.64 6.57
C LEU A 4 8.45 7.63 7.62
N GLU A 5 9.06 8.14 8.68
CA GLU A 5 9.27 7.36 9.89
C GLU A 5 8.03 7.52 10.78
N PHE A 6 7.48 6.41 11.26
CA PHE A 6 6.27 6.41 12.08
C PHE A 6 6.40 5.48 13.29
N ASP A 7 5.87 5.89 14.44
CA ASP A 7 5.77 5.04 15.63
C ASP A 7 4.30 4.70 15.88
N SER A 8 3.84 3.62 15.23
CA SER A 8 2.44 3.24 15.22
C SER A 8 2.19 2.00 16.06
N ALA A 9 1.31 2.14 17.05
CA ALA A 9 0.78 1.06 17.88
C ALA A 9 -0.26 0.17 17.15
N LEU A 10 -0.52 0.42 15.86
CA LEU A 10 -1.42 -0.40 15.05
C LEU A 10 -0.79 -1.77 14.77
N ASP A 11 -1.62 -2.81 14.70
CA ASP A 11 -1.20 -4.11 14.18
C ASP A 11 -0.87 -4.02 12.68
N SER A 12 -0.03 -4.92 12.19
CA SER A 12 0.48 -4.92 10.82
C SER A 12 -0.63 -4.97 9.77
N ARG A 13 -1.76 -5.63 10.06
CA ARG A 13 -2.90 -5.69 9.14
C ARG A 13 -3.57 -4.33 9.01
N LYS A 14 -3.78 -3.62 10.12
CA LYS A 14 -4.29 -2.24 10.08
C LYS A 14 -3.32 -1.29 9.39
N LYS A 15 -2.01 -1.42 9.64
CA LYS A 15 -0.97 -0.62 8.96
C LYS A 15 -1.03 -0.81 7.45
N LEU A 16 -0.99 -2.06 6.99
CA LEU A 16 -1.06 -2.43 5.57
C LEU A 16 -2.31 -1.84 4.89
N MET A 17 -3.49 -2.04 5.47
CA MET A 17 -4.74 -1.53 4.90
C MET A 17 -4.79 0.00 4.88
N THR A 18 -4.24 0.66 5.90
CA THR A 18 -4.17 2.13 5.98
C THR A 18 -3.28 2.69 4.88
N ILE A 19 -2.10 2.10 4.69
CA ILE A 19 -1.14 2.49 3.66
C ILE A 19 -1.76 2.35 2.28
N LEU A 20 -2.24 1.15 1.93
CA LEU A 20 -2.85 0.91 0.61
C LEU A 20 -4.07 1.81 0.34
N PHE A 21 -4.91 2.04 1.36
CA PHE A 21 -6.08 2.89 1.21
C PHE A 21 -5.71 4.36 0.92
N TRP A 22 -4.77 4.93 1.67
CA TRP A 22 -4.39 6.33 1.47
C TRP A 22 -3.53 6.53 0.23
N THR A 23 -2.67 5.57 -0.13
CA THR A 23 -2.02 5.56 -1.45
C THR A 23 -3.06 5.60 -2.56
N ASN A 24 -4.05 4.68 -2.55
CA ASN A 24 -5.15 4.70 -3.52
C ASN A 24 -5.88 6.05 -3.53
N ARG A 25 -6.30 6.53 -2.37
CA ARG A 25 -7.19 7.69 -2.28
C ARG A 25 -6.50 8.98 -2.68
N LYS A 26 -5.20 9.12 -2.42
CA LYS A 26 -4.43 10.30 -2.82
C LYS A 26 -4.12 10.30 -4.30
N THR A 27 -3.68 9.17 -4.86
CA THR A 27 -3.52 9.03 -6.31
C THR A 27 -4.82 9.28 -7.06
N ALA A 28 -5.96 8.81 -6.52
CA ALA A 28 -7.29 9.04 -7.12
C ALA A 28 -7.68 10.52 -7.27
N ARG A 29 -7.09 11.43 -6.47
CA ARG A 29 -7.38 12.87 -6.59
C ARG A 29 -6.83 13.44 -7.90
N THR A 30 -5.73 12.87 -8.39
CA THR A 30 -5.06 13.27 -9.63
C THR A 30 -5.51 12.42 -10.81
N GLU A 31 -5.48 11.09 -10.66
CA GLU A 31 -5.76 10.12 -11.74
C GLU A 31 -7.26 9.81 -11.90
N GLY A 32 -8.11 10.36 -11.04
CA GLY A 32 -9.56 10.21 -11.08
C GLY A 32 -10.01 8.76 -10.87
N CYS A 33 -10.88 8.28 -11.77
CA CYS A 33 -11.55 6.98 -11.67
C CYS A 33 -10.72 5.80 -12.21
N ALA A 34 -9.43 5.99 -12.49
CA ALA A 34 -8.59 4.92 -13.00
C ALA A 34 -8.52 3.73 -12.02
N PRO A 35 -8.39 2.49 -12.50
CA PRO A 35 -8.31 1.33 -11.62
C PRO A 35 -6.98 1.32 -10.85
N PHE A 36 -7.04 0.91 -9.58
CA PHE A 36 -5.86 0.72 -8.74
C PHE A 36 -5.38 -0.71 -8.87
N LEU A 37 -4.24 -0.89 -9.54
CA LEU A 37 -3.74 -2.20 -9.95
C LEU A 37 -2.45 -2.51 -9.21
N LEU A 38 -2.48 -3.54 -8.36
CA LEU A 38 -1.26 -4.14 -7.82
C LEU A 38 -0.55 -4.87 -8.97
N LYS A 39 0.66 -4.44 -9.30
CA LYS A 39 1.49 -5.03 -10.37
C LYS A 39 2.50 -6.02 -9.82
N LYS A 40 3.01 -5.75 -8.62
CA LYS A 40 3.97 -6.61 -7.95
C LYS A 40 3.90 -6.40 -6.45
N ILE A 41 4.09 -7.47 -5.70
CA ILE A 41 4.34 -7.44 -4.26
C ILE A 41 5.61 -8.24 -4.04
N VAL A 42 6.56 -7.69 -3.29
CA VAL A 42 7.79 -8.37 -2.92
C VAL A 42 7.86 -8.40 -1.40
N THR A 43 8.00 -9.59 -0.84
CA THR A 43 8.28 -9.84 0.57
C THR A 43 9.70 -10.39 0.70
N ASP A 44 10.14 -10.73 1.90
CA ASP A 44 11.41 -11.41 2.09
C ASP A 44 11.40 -12.85 1.55
N LYS A 45 10.22 -13.48 1.49
CA LYS A 45 10.07 -14.88 1.09
C LYS A 45 9.74 -15.06 -0.38
N ASP A 46 8.91 -14.19 -0.93
CA ASP A 46 8.32 -14.41 -2.26
C ASP A 46 8.14 -13.10 -3.05
N THR A 47 7.84 -13.27 -4.33
CA THR A 47 7.47 -12.20 -5.24
C THR A 47 6.19 -12.58 -5.96
N TYR A 48 5.15 -11.81 -5.71
CA TYR A 48 3.84 -12.00 -6.30
C TYR A 48 3.64 -11.07 -7.49
N THR A 49 3.34 -11.66 -8.64
CA THR A 49 2.90 -10.95 -9.84
C THR A 49 1.55 -11.48 -10.31
N PRO A 50 0.73 -10.69 -11.01
CA PRO A 50 -0.51 -11.18 -11.58
C PRO A 50 -0.25 -12.34 -12.54
N GLU A 51 -1.06 -13.41 -12.44
CA GLU A 51 -1.17 -14.42 -13.49
C GLU A 51 -2.04 -13.85 -14.61
N ASP A 52 -1.50 -13.60 -15.80
CA ASP A 52 -2.30 -13.11 -16.92
C ASP A 52 -3.48 -14.06 -17.21
N PRO A 53 -4.73 -13.56 -17.34
CA PRO A 53 -5.17 -12.15 -17.42
C PRO A 53 -5.72 -11.57 -16.10
N LYS A 54 -5.47 -12.20 -14.96
CA LYS A 54 -6.05 -11.85 -13.66
C LYS A 54 -5.35 -10.67 -13.00
N LEU A 55 -6.10 -9.91 -12.22
CA LEU A 55 -5.55 -8.89 -11.33
C LEU A 55 -4.90 -9.55 -10.11
N LEU A 56 -3.75 -9.02 -9.67
CA LEU A 56 -3.16 -9.41 -8.41
C LEU A 56 -4.04 -8.90 -7.26
N LYS A 57 -4.50 -9.82 -6.42
CA LYS A 57 -5.30 -9.57 -5.22
C LYS A 57 -4.58 -10.14 -4.02
N LEU A 58 -4.72 -9.48 -2.88
CA LEU A 58 -4.24 -9.89 -1.58
C LEU A 58 -5.10 -11.06 -1.07
N THR A 59 -4.77 -12.27 -1.49
CA THR A 59 -5.33 -13.51 -0.92
C THR A 59 -4.89 -13.65 0.53
N ASN A 60 -5.56 -14.49 1.32
CA ASN A 60 -5.15 -14.71 2.72
C ASN A 60 -3.68 -15.15 2.83
N ALA A 61 -3.22 -16.03 1.93
CA ALA A 61 -1.82 -16.45 1.89
C ALA A 61 -0.85 -15.28 1.64
N ILE A 62 -1.15 -14.39 0.68
CA ILE A 62 -0.32 -13.21 0.40
C ILE A 62 -0.35 -12.23 1.57
N ILE A 63 -1.52 -12.04 2.20
CA ILE A 63 -1.62 -11.18 3.38
C ILE A 63 -0.78 -11.76 4.51
N ASP A 64 -0.91 -13.04 4.82
CA ASP A 64 -0.18 -13.67 5.92
C ASP A 64 1.34 -13.55 5.71
N ASP A 65 1.83 -13.74 4.49
CA ASP A 65 3.25 -13.52 4.15
C ASP A 65 3.69 -12.07 4.35
N ILE A 66 2.92 -11.10 3.84
CA ILE A 66 3.20 -9.66 4.06
C ILE A 66 3.23 -9.33 5.55
N LEU A 67 2.27 -9.83 6.33
CA LEU A 67 2.16 -9.54 7.76
C LEU A 67 3.34 -10.13 8.53
N GLU A 68 3.77 -11.34 8.18
CA GLU A 68 4.96 -11.96 8.77
C GLU A 68 6.22 -11.13 8.48
N SER A 69 6.42 -10.72 7.22
CA SER A 69 7.53 -9.82 6.86
C SER A 69 7.49 -8.51 7.66
N MET A 70 6.31 -7.87 7.79
CA MET A 70 6.15 -6.63 8.54
C MET A 70 6.43 -6.81 10.04
N ASP A 71 5.94 -7.89 10.65
CA ASP A 71 6.15 -8.19 12.06
C ASP A 71 7.63 -8.49 12.38
N GLU A 72 8.35 -9.06 11.41
CA GLU A 72 9.81 -9.30 11.47
C GLU A 72 10.67 -8.10 11.06
N ASN A 73 10.04 -6.94 10.77
CA ASN A 73 10.69 -5.73 10.23
C ASN A 73 11.48 -5.99 8.93
N LYS A 74 11.05 -6.95 8.13
CA LYS A 74 11.58 -7.21 6.78
C LYS A 74 10.91 -6.27 5.77
N PRO A 75 11.62 -5.93 4.69
CA PRO A 75 11.08 -5.04 3.66
C PRO A 75 9.92 -5.70 2.92
N VAL A 76 8.84 -4.95 2.75
CA VAL A 76 7.71 -5.29 1.87
C VAL A 76 7.54 -4.18 0.85
N LYS A 77 7.60 -4.52 -0.43
CA LYS A 77 7.48 -3.57 -1.54
C LYS A 77 6.24 -3.85 -2.37
N PHE A 78 5.52 -2.78 -2.71
CA PHE A 78 4.38 -2.79 -3.61
C PHE A 78 4.69 -1.93 -4.83
N GLU A 79 4.40 -2.47 -6.01
CA GLU A 79 4.39 -1.74 -7.27
C GLU A 79 2.95 -1.63 -7.76
N ILE A 80 2.50 -0.40 -8.01
CA ILE A 80 1.09 -0.06 -8.17
C ILE A 80 0.95 0.82 -9.40
N ALA A 81 0.04 0.46 -10.30
CA ALA A 81 -0.33 1.31 -11.43
C ALA A 81 -1.73 1.87 -11.23
N MET A 82 -1.91 3.16 -11.52
CA MET A 82 -3.22 3.81 -11.51
C MET A 82 -3.22 4.97 -12.51
N GLY A 83 -4.04 4.85 -13.56
CA GLY A 83 -4.10 5.85 -14.63
C GLY A 83 -2.77 5.90 -15.37
N ASN A 84 -2.18 7.10 -15.44
CA ASN A 84 -0.85 7.31 -16.01
C ASN A 84 0.26 7.23 -14.95
N GLU A 85 -0.08 7.03 -13.68
CA GLU A 85 0.89 7.00 -12.59
C GLU A 85 1.35 5.57 -12.25
N TYR A 86 2.63 5.46 -11.90
CA TYR A 86 3.24 4.25 -11.35
C TYR A 86 3.84 4.59 -9.98
N ILE A 87 3.31 3.97 -8.93
CA ILE A 87 3.71 4.18 -7.56
C ILE A 87 4.46 2.96 -7.05
N THR A 88 5.59 3.20 -6.41
CA THR A 88 6.29 2.23 -5.59
C THR A 88 6.14 2.62 -4.12
N THR A 89 5.68 1.70 -3.28
CA THR A 89 5.69 1.88 -1.82
C THR A 89 6.47 0.76 -1.16
N GLU A 90 7.30 1.09 -0.19
CA GLU A 90 8.11 0.12 0.55
C GLU A 90 7.96 0.35 2.06
N ILE A 91 7.78 -0.73 2.81
CA ILE A 91 7.68 -0.71 4.27
C ILE A 91 8.83 -1.55 4.80
N GLU A 92 9.73 -0.94 5.58
CA GLU A 92 10.81 -1.64 6.27
C GLU A 92 10.84 -1.18 7.73
N GLY A 93 10.39 -2.08 8.62
CA GLY A 93 10.13 -1.75 10.01
C GLY A 93 9.17 -0.58 10.19
N ASN A 94 9.68 0.53 10.72
CA ASN A 94 8.92 1.76 11.00
C ASN A 94 9.10 2.85 9.93
N ILE A 95 9.68 2.50 8.78
CA ILE A 95 9.91 3.44 7.68
C ILE A 95 9.00 3.03 6.51
N LEU A 96 8.20 3.98 6.05
CA LEU A 96 7.46 3.90 4.80
C LEU A 96 8.14 4.80 3.77
N SER A 97 8.48 4.23 2.62
CA SER A 97 9.00 4.97 1.46
C SER A 97 7.95 4.96 0.34
N VAL A 98 7.74 6.10 -0.31
CA VAL A 98 6.80 6.26 -1.42
C VAL A 98 7.51 6.96 -2.58
N ASN A 99 7.37 6.42 -3.78
CA ASN A 99 7.88 7.01 -5.01
C ASN A 99 6.81 6.95 -6.10
N THR A 100 6.74 7.99 -6.92
CA THR A 100 5.91 8.12 -8.11
C THR A 100 6.80 8.36 -9.32
N GLU A 101 6.34 8.00 -10.51
CA GLU A 101 7.12 8.21 -11.74
C GLU A 101 6.82 9.57 -12.37
N ASN A 102 5.56 10.02 -12.34
CA ASN A 102 5.12 11.17 -13.13
C ASN A 102 4.76 12.40 -12.29
N ASN A 103 4.19 12.24 -11.09
CA ASN A 103 3.73 13.35 -10.26
C ASN A 103 4.18 13.24 -8.80
N LEU A 104 5.25 13.97 -8.48
CA LEU A 104 5.83 14.04 -7.13
C LEU A 104 4.89 14.62 -6.07
N GLU A 105 3.89 15.43 -6.44
CA GLU A 105 2.90 15.97 -5.50
C GLU A 105 2.07 14.85 -4.85
N ILE A 106 1.86 13.74 -5.58
CA ILE A 106 1.19 12.56 -5.04
C ILE A 106 2.01 11.93 -3.89
N GLU A 107 3.35 11.92 -3.98
CA GLU A 107 4.22 11.43 -2.90
C GLU A 107 4.00 12.24 -1.62
N ASP A 108 4.02 13.57 -1.74
CA ASP A 108 3.84 14.49 -0.62
C ASP A 108 2.45 14.33 0.00
N GLU A 109 1.40 14.28 -0.83
CA GLU A 109 0.03 14.07 -0.36
C GLU A 109 -0.16 12.74 0.39
N ILE A 110 0.51 11.67 -0.06
CA ILE A 110 0.47 10.34 0.58
C ILE A 110 1.17 10.39 1.94
N ILE A 111 2.40 10.91 1.98
CA ILE A 111 3.23 10.93 3.18
C ILE A 111 2.60 11.80 4.26
N GLU A 112 2.20 13.03 3.94
CA GLU A 112 1.52 13.94 4.88
C GLU A 112 0.26 13.29 5.46
N LYS A 113 -0.46 12.53 4.64
CA LYS A 113 -1.69 11.89 5.09
C LYS A 113 -1.42 10.67 5.95
N LEU A 114 -0.42 9.86 5.60
CA LEU A 114 -0.08 8.66 6.35
C LEU A 114 0.57 8.99 7.69
N ASP A 115 1.32 10.08 7.80
CA ASP A 115 1.83 10.58 9.08
C ASP A 115 0.67 10.81 10.07
N GLN A 116 -0.42 11.42 9.61
CA GLN A 116 -1.59 11.64 10.47
C GLN A 116 -2.35 10.36 10.81
N GLU A 117 -2.46 9.42 9.86
CA GLU A 117 -3.35 8.27 9.99
C GLU A 117 -2.70 7.09 10.72
N LEU A 118 -1.40 6.86 10.52
CA LEU A 118 -0.66 5.80 11.22
C LEU A 118 -0.49 6.09 12.71
N ASN A 119 -0.49 7.37 13.10
CA ASN A 119 -0.43 7.80 14.50
C ASN A 119 -1.80 7.76 15.22
N LYS A 120 -2.89 7.41 14.53
CA LYS A 120 -4.22 7.28 15.16
C LYS A 120 -4.41 5.91 15.78
N LYS A 121 -5.18 5.88 16.88
CA LYS A 121 -5.72 4.63 17.44
C LYS A 121 -6.67 3.92 16.46
N TYR A 122 -7.42 4.68 15.67
CA TYR A 122 -8.37 4.18 14.67
C TYR A 122 -8.18 4.96 13.36
N PRO A 123 -7.34 4.46 12.43
CA PRO A 123 -7.16 5.10 11.12
C PRO A 123 -8.44 5.04 10.30
N SER A 124 -8.67 6.09 9.51
CA SER A 124 -9.83 6.16 8.64
C SER A 124 -9.60 5.37 7.35
N VAL A 125 -10.11 4.13 7.30
CA VAL A 125 -10.14 3.28 6.11
C VAL A 125 -11.58 3.01 5.72
N CYS A 126 -11.93 3.18 4.45
CA CYS A 126 -13.28 2.90 3.97
C CYS A 126 -13.46 1.37 3.77
N GLU A 127 -14.48 0.78 4.37
CA GLU A 127 -14.74 -0.67 4.25
C GLU A 127 -14.95 -1.13 2.79
N SER A 128 -15.52 -0.26 1.95
CA SER A 128 -15.70 -0.55 0.51
C SER A 128 -14.39 -0.55 -0.28
N PHE A 129 -13.26 -0.18 0.33
CA PHE A 129 -11.94 -0.32 -0.28
C PHE A 129 -11.45 -1.77 -0.24
N LYS A 130 -11.75 -2.54 0.80
CA LYS A 130 -11.19 -3.90 0.98
C LYS A 130 -11.40 -4.79 -0.26
N PRO A 131 -12.61 -4.89 -0.85
CA PRO A 131 -12.85 -5.69 -2.07
C PRO A 131 -12.02 -5.25 -3.30
N ARG A 132 -11.47 -4.03 -3.30
CA ARG A 132 -10.62 -3.54 -4.39
C ARG A 132 -9.24 -4.19 -4.36
N VAL A 133 -8.76 -4.60 -3.19
CA VAL A 133 -7.41 -5.19 -3.04
C VAL A 133 -7.44 -6.63 -2.58
N THR A 134 -8.51 -7.10 -1.92
CA THR A 134 -8.71 -8.52 -1.57
C THR A 134 -9.67 -9.19 -2.56
N PRO A 135 -9.65 -10.53 -2.68
CA PRO A 135 -10.72 -11.27 -3.37
C PRO A 135 -12.09 -10.99 -2.73
N ASN A 136 -13.16 -11.06 -3.53
CA ASN A 136 -14.51 -11.15 -3.00
C ASN A 136 -14.70 -12.58 -2.47
N GLU A 137 -15.09 -12.71 -1.20
CA GLU A 137 -15.59 -13.98 -0.64
C GLU A 137 -17.04 -14.24 -1.08
#